data_AF-Q7X3R0-F1
#
_entry.id   AF-Q7X3R0-F1
#
_cell.length_a   1.000
_cell.length_b   1.000
_cell.length_c   1.000
_cell.angle_alpha   90.00
_cell.angle_beta   90.00
_cell.angle_gamma   90.00
#
_symmetry.space_group_name_H-M   'P 1'
#
loop_
_entity.id
_entity.type
_entity.pdbx_description
1 polymer ?
#
loop_
_entity_poly.entity_id
_entity_poly.type
_entity_poly.pdbx_seq_one_letter_code
_entity_poly.pdbx_strand_id
1 'polypeptide(L)' 'MKMVLAQTFILSLIGSLIGLMLTLLTSLILPKAVPIQFDVITLIIFGIVLILISLVGSLFSVLSIRKIDPLKAIG' A
#
# COMPACT_ATOMS: atom_id res chain seq x y z
N MET A 1 17.92 5.06 -1.32
CA MET A 1 17.27 3.72 -1.27
C MET A 1 16.69 3.43 0.11
N LYS A 2 17.50 3.33 1.18
CA LYS A 2 17.01 3.07 2.55
C LYS A 2 15.93 4.03 3.05
N MET A 3 16.11 5.35 2.87
CA MET A 3 15.12 6.35 3.31
C MET A 3 13.78 6.22 2.58
N VAL A 4 13.80 6.07 1.25
CA VAL A 4 12.60 5.93 0.43
C VAL A 4 11.84 4.65 0.79
N LEU A 5 12.55 3.54 1.01
CA LEU A 5 11.94 2.27 1.44
C LEU A 5 11.29 2.38 2.83
N ALA A 6 11.97 3.00 3.80
CA ALA A 6 11.41 3.24 5.13
C ALA A 6 10.18 4.15 5.07
N GLN A 7 10.22 5.21 4.25
CA GLN A 7 9.08 6.10 4.03
C GLN A 7 7.90 5.35 3.38
N THR A 8 8.15 4.58 2.32
CA THR A 8 7.11 3.77 1.68
C THR A 8 6.53 2.77 2.67
N PHE A 9 7.35 2.12 3.50
CA PHE A 9 6.88 1.21 4.53
C PHE A 9 5.91 1.90 5.48
N ILE A 10 6.33 3.00 6.11
CA ILE A 10 5.51 3.76 7.07
C ILE A 10 4.21 4.25 6.40
N LEU A 11 4.31 4.80 5.19
CA LEU A 11 3.16 5.28 4.44
C LEU A 11 2.18 4.16 4.09
N SER A 12 2.68 3.03 3.60
CA SER A 12 1.87 1.87 3.25
C SER A 12 1.24 1.21 4.47
N LEU A 13 1.93 1.18 5.60
CA LEU A 13 1.42 0.66 6.86
C LEU A 13 0.24 1.51 7.36
N ILE A 14 0.44 2.83 7.49
CA ILE A 14 -0.59 3.75 7.94
C ILE A 14 -1.77 3.76 6.96
N GLY A 15 -1.50 3.85 5.66
CA GLY A 15 -2.54 3.82 4.62
C GLY A 15 -3.35 2.52 4.65
N SER A 16 -2.71 1.38 4.84
CA SER A 16 -3.39 0.08 4.95
C SER A 16 -4.25 -0.01 6.21
N LEU A 17 -3.77 0.47 7.37
CA LEU A 17 -4.58 0.54 8.59
C LEU A 17 -5.83 1.41 8.39
N ILE A 18 -5.67 2.58 7.78
CA ILE A 18 -6.79 3.49 7.49
C ILE A 18 -7.78 2.81 6.53
N GLY A 19 -7.29 2.15 5.47
CA GLY A 19 -8.14 1.42 4.53
C GLY A 19 -8.93 0.29 5.19
N LEU A 20 -8.31 -0.46 6.10
CA LEU A 20 -8.99 -1.51 6.87
C LEU A 20 -10.06 -0.91 7.80
N MET A 21 -9.75 0.18 8.50
CA MET A 21 -10.74 0.89 9.33
C MET A 21 -11.93 1.39 8.50
N LEU A 22 -11.69 1.98 7.33
CA LEU A 22 -12.75 2.41 6.42
C LEU A 22 -13.57 1.24 5.89
N THR A 23 -12.96 0.09 5.65
CA THR A 23 -13.65 -1.13 5.23
C THR A 23 -14.63 -1.61 6.30
N LEU A 24 -14.22 -1.60 7.57
CA LEU A 24 -15.09 -1.91 8.71
C LEU A 24 -16.18 -0.86 8.91
N LEU A 25 -15.90 0.42 8.64
CA LEU A 25 -16.93 1.45 8.70
C LEU A 25 -17.96 1.26 7.59
N THR A 26 -17.51 0.89 6.39
CA THR A 26 -18.37 0.59 5.24
C THR A 26 -19.27 -0.61 5.52
N SER A 27 -18.77 -1.63 6.24
CA SER A 27 -19.60 -2.79 6.61
C SER A 27 -20.80 -2.43 7.47
N LEU A 28 -20.74 -1.32 8.22
CA LEU A 28 -21.85 -0.85 9.04
C LEU A 28 -22.95 -0.17 8.20
N ILE A 29 -22.57 0.47 7.10
CA ILE A 29 -23.48 1.19 6.19
C ILE A 29 -24.10 0.22 5.17
N LEU A 30 -23.42 -0.90 4.90
CA LEU A 30 -23.83 -1.84 3.86
C LEU A 30 -25.16 -2.54 4.21
N PRO A 31 -26.16 -2.53 3.31
CA PRO A 31 -27.41 -3.23 3.55
C PRO A 31 -27.21 -4.75 3.58
N LYS A 32 -27.91 -5.44 4.49
CA LYS A 32 -27.80 -6.89 4.72
C LYS A 32 -28.09 -7.77 3.49
N ALA A 33 -28.71 -7.19 2.45
CA ALA A 33 -28.98 -7.87 1.19
C ALA A 33 -27.74 -8.03 0.30
N VAL A 34 -26.66 -7.29 0.58
CA VAL A 34 -25.41 -7.40 -0.19
C VAL A 34 -24.59 -8.55 0.39
N PRO A 35 -24.29 -9.61 -0.39
CA PRO A 35 -23.58 -10.78 0.09
C PRO A 35 -22.08 -10.50 0.21
N ILE A 36 -21.68 -9.76 1.24
CA ILE A 36 -20.26 -9.52 1.58
C ILE A 36 -19.93 -10.24 2.88
N GLN A 37 -18.90 -11.07 2.85
CA GLN A 37 -18.35 -11.75 4.02
C GLN A 37 -17.10 -11.02 4.46
N PHE A 38 -17.15 -10.40 5.64
CA PHE A 38 -15.99 -9.75 6.25
C PHE A 38 -15.22 -10.78 7.08
N ASP A 39 -14.37 -11.56 6.41
CA ASP A 39 -13.46 -12.48 7.05
C ASP A 39 -12.17 -11.76 7.51
N VAL A 40 -11.89 -11.80 8.82
CA VAL A 40 -10.78 -11.06 9.44
C VAL A 40 -9.43 -11.57 8.94
N ILE A 41 -9.29 -12.87 8.68
CA ILE A 41 -8.04 -13.46 8.18
C ILE A 41 -7.75 -12.91 6.78
N THR A 42 -8.79 -12.89 5.93
CA THR A 42 -8.72 -12.36 4.57
C THR A 42 -8.34 -10.88 4.56
N LEU A 43 -8.92 -10.07 5.46
CA LEU A 43 -8.59 -8.65 5.61
C LEU A 43 -7.12 -8.44 6.03
N ILE A 44 -6.60 -9.24 6.96
CA ILE A 44 -5.20 -9.17 7.39
C ILE A 44 -4.27 -9.53 6.24
N ILE A 45 -4.57 -10.61 5.51
CA ILE A 45 -3.79 -11.02 4.32
C ILE A 45 -3.77 -9.88 3.29
N PHE A 46 -4.91 -9.26 3.01
CA PHE A 46 -4.99 -8.10 2.13
C PHE A 46 -4.10 -6.95 2.59
N GLY A 47 -4.15 -6.60 3.88
CA GLY A 47 -3.29 -5.55 4.44
C GLY A 47 -1.80 -5.84 4.26
N ILE A 48 -1.36 -7.09 4.52
CA ILE A 48 0.03 -7.51 4.32
C ILE A 48 0.41 -7.42 2.83
N VAL A 49 -0.44 -7.92 1.93
CA VAL A 49 -0.20 -7.92 0.49
C VAL A 49 -0.10 -6.48 -0.05
N LEU A 50 -0.96 -5.56 0.40
CA LEU A 50 -0.89 -4.15 0.02
C LEU A 50 0.44 -3.50 0.41
N ILE A 51 0.94 -3.78 1.62
CA ILE A 51 2.24 -3.30 2.08
C ILE A 51 3.36 -3.88 1.21
N LEU A 52 3.34 -5.19 0.94
CA LEU A 52 4.35 -5.84 0.09
C LEU A 52 4.38 -5.26 -1.32
N ILE A 53 3.22 -5.09 -1.96
CA ILE A 53 3.11 -4.51 -3.31
C ILE A 53 3.63 -3.06 -3.31
N SER A 54 3.32 -2.27 -2.29
CA SER A 54 3.80 -0.90 -2.15
C SER A 54 5.33 -0.84 -2.08
N LEU A 55 5.95 -1.72 -1.28
CA LEU A 55 7.40 -1.84 -1.16
C LEU A 55 8.04 -2.25 -2.49
N VAL A 56 7.47 -3.24 -3.18
CA VAL A 56 7.94 -3.69 -4.49
C VAL A 56 7.86 -2.56 -5.52
N GLY A 57 6.74 -1.84 -5.59
CA GLY A 57 6.59 -0.68 -6.48
C GLY A 57 7.60 0.44 -6.19
N SER A 58 7.90 0.69 -4.92
CA SER A 58 8.93 1.65 -4.50
C SER A 58 10.34 1.21 -4.94
N LEU A 59 10.66 -0.07 -4.84
CA LEU A 59 11.91 -0.62 -5.38
C LEU A 59 12.05 -0.37 -6.88
N PHE A 60 11.00 -0.67 -7.67
CA PHE A 60 10.99 -0.40 -9.11
C PHE A 60 11.20 1.09 -9.42
N SER A 61 10.50 1.98 -8.71
CA SER A 61 10.63 3.43 -8.88
C SER A 61 12.06 3.91 -8.64
N VAL A 62 12.68 3.50 -7.52
CA VAL A 62 14.05 3.92 -7.18
C VAL A 62 15.08 3.33 -8.15
N LEU A 63 14.90 2.09 -8.60
CA LEU A 63 15.79 1.47 -9.58
C LEU A 63 15.73 2.18 -10.95
N SER A 64 14.55 2.63 -11.37
CA SER A 64 14.40 3.40 -12.61
C SER A 64 15.14 4.74 -12.54
N ILE A 65 15.00 5.47 -11.42
CA ILE A 65 15.65 6.78 -11.22
C ILE A 65 17.18 6.64 -11.20
N ARG A 66 17.71 5.59 -10.57
CA ARG A 66 19.17 5.35 -10.51
C ARG A 66 19.82 5.10 -11.88
N LYS A 67 19.06 4.64 -12.87
CA LYS A 67 19.57 4.38 -14.23
C LYS A 67 19.66 5.64 -15.09
N ILE A 68 19.00 6.71 -14.68
CA ILE A 68 19.03 8.00 -15.37
C ILE A 68 20.29 8.72 -14.90
N ASP A 69 21.21 9.00 -15.83
CA ASP A 69 22.41 9.76 -15.52
C ASP A 69 22.00 11.15 -15.03
N PRO A 70 22.26 11.49 -13.75
CA PRO A 70 21.84 12.76 -13.20
C PRO A 70 22.43 13.92 -14.01
N LEU A 71 23.67 13.83 -14.50
CA LEU A 71 24.31 14.90 -15.27
C LEU A 71 23.61 15.20 -16.60
N LYS A 72 22.90 14.21 -17.17
CA LYS A 72 22.16 14.33 -18.43
C LYS A 72 20.71 14.76 -18.25
N ALA A 73 20.22 14.76 -17.01
CA ALA A 73 18.84 15.13 -16.67
C ALA A 73 18.72 16.58 -16.18
N ILE A 74 19.83 17.18 -15.70
CA ILE A 74 19.91 18.58 -15.27
C ILE A 74 20.56 19.51 -16.31
N GLY A 75 21.17 18.97 -17.37
CA GLY A 75 21.62 19.72 -18.55
C GLY A 75 20.61 19.59 -19.68
#